data_AF-A0A1B7MK96-F1
#
_entry.id   AF-A0A1B7MK96-F1
#
_cell.length_a   1.000
_cell.length_b   1.000
_cell.length_c   1.000
_cell.angle_alpha   90.00
_cell.angle_beta   90.00
_cell.angle_gamma   90.00
#
_symmetry.space_group_name_H-M   'P 1'
#
loop_
_entity.id
_entity.type
_entity.pdbx_description
1 polymer ?
#
loop_
_entity_poly.entity_id
_entity_poly.type
_entity_poly.pdbx_seq_one_letter_code
_entity_poly.pdbx_strand_id
1 'polypeptide(L)'
;LASTLFWVCKTPKPVNQLAHEIRLLPDELESYGRFKAKVELSVLDRLAHRKDGKYIVIAGITPTPLGEGKSTTTIGLAQALGAHGRPAFACVCQPSQGPTFGIKGGAAGGGYSQVILVDEVGVFLCVSYSTNTLTFVTAAALDVRLLHEATQSDKALYSRLVPSKKGKREFVPLMFKHLKKPGIDKTNPNDLTPEEINRFARLDIDAETITWNRVLDTNDRFLRKVRPTRRRRYLCPPSRWHPPLLAI
;
A
#
# COMPACT_ATOMS: atom_id res chain seq x y z
N LEU A 1 1.45 -4.25 -8.08
CA LEU A 1 1.43 -2.80 -8.36
C LEU A 1 0.97 -2.65 -9.81
N ALA A 2 -0.31 -2.38 -10.03
CA ALA A 2 -0.84 -2.19 -11.39
C ALA A 2 -0.78 -0.70 -11.76
N SER A 3 -0.31 -0.39 -12.97
CA SER A 3 -0.35 0.97 -13.50
C SER A 3 -1.74 1.29 -14.03
N THR A 4 -2.28 2.46 -13.68
CA THR A 4 -3.56 2.92 -14.24
C THR A 4 -3.31 3.71 -15.52
N LEU A 5 -3.97 3.30 -16.60
CA LEU A 5 -3.87 3.97 -17.89
C LEU A 5 -4.92 5.07 -18.04
N PHE A 6 -4.50 6.26 -18.46
CA PHE A 6 -5.38 7.38 -18.78
C PHE A 6 -5.05 7.98 -20.14
N TRP A 7 -6.06 8.55 -20.79
CA TRP A 7 -5.92 9.27 -22.04
C TRP A 7 -6.01 10.78 -21.85
N VAL A 8 -5.38 11.55 -22.73
CA VAL A 8 -5.23 13.01 -22.61
C VAL A 8 -5.68 13.71 -23.90
N CYS A 9 -6.98 13.99 -24.04
CA CYS A 9 -7.55 14.94 -25.01
C CYS A 9 -9.01 15.31 -24.62
N LYS A 10 -9.55 16.39 -25.19
CA LYS A 10 -10.82 17.04 -24.83
C LYS A 10 -12.03 16.09 -24.69
N THR A 11 -12.04 14.93 -25.36
CA THR A 11 -13.08 13.90 -25.24
C THR A 11 -12.45 12.54 -24.95
N PRO A 12 -12.61 11.96 -23.76
CA PRO A 12 -11.89 10.74 -23.38
C PRO A 12 -12.21 9.57 -24.30
N LYS A 13 -11.18 8.91 -24.84
CA LYS A 13 -11.32 7.65 -25.56
C LYS A 13 -11.62 6.50 -24.58
N PRO A 14 -12.47 5.52 -24.94
CA PRO A 14 -12.63 4.30 -24.14
C PRO A 14 -11.29 3.62 -23.91
N VAL A 15 -11.06 3.12 -22.69
CA VAL A 15 -9.77 2.55 -22.31
C VAL A 15 -9.41 1.30 -23.13
N ASN A 16 -10.42 0.52 -23.54
CA ASN A 16 -10.22 -0.64 -24.42
C ASN A 16 -9.69 -0.23 -25.80
N GLN A 17 -10.18 0.90 -26.34
CA GLN A 17 -9.69 1.43 -27.62
C GLN A 17 -8.23 1.90 -27.46
N LEU A 18 -7.92 2.61 -26.37
CA LEU A 18 -6.56 3.03 -26.09
C LEU A 18 -5.62 1.82 -25.92
N ALA A 19 -6.03 0.81 -25.16
CA ALA A 19 -5.27 -0.42 -24.94
C ALA A 19 -4.93 -1.12 -26.26
N HIS A 20 -5.89 -1.18 -27.18
CA HIS A 20 -5.67 -1.71 -28.52
C HIS A 20 -4.67 -0.86 -29.34
N GLU A 21 -4.80 0.48 -29.31
CA GLU A 21 -3.87 1.41 -29.97
C GLU A 21 -2.41 1.21 -29.48
N ILE A 22 -2.22 0.90 -28.20
CA ILE A 22 -0.91 0.67 -27.58
C ILE A 22 -0.47 -0.81 -27.57
N ARG A 23 -1.24 -1.70 -28.21
CA ARG A 23 -0.96 -3.14 -28.37
C ARG A 23 -0.91 -3.94 -27.07
N LEU A 24 -1.75 -3.58 -26.10
CA LEU A 24 -2.09 -4.47 -24.98
C LEU A 24 -3.09 -5.52 -25.43
N LEU A 25 -2.98 -6.74 -24.90
CA LEU A 25 -3.95 -7.79 -25.13
C LEU A 25 -5.19 -7.56 -24.25
N PRO A 26 -6.40 -8.00 -24.66
CA PRO A 26 -7.61 -7.83 -23.85
C PRO A 26 -7.50 -8.45 -22.45
N ASP A 27 -6.85 -9.62 -22.34
CA ASP A 27 -6.68 -10.35 -21.08
C ASP A 27 -5.66 -9.70 -20.13
N GLU A 28 -4.91 -8.71 -20.62
CA GLU A 28 -3.92 -7.97 -19.84
C GLU A 28 -4.48 -6.69 -19.24
N LEU A 29 -5.78 -6.42 -19.46
CA LEU A 29 -6.44 -5.19 -19.10
C LEU A 29 -7.65 -5.46 -18.22
N GLU A 30 -7.59 -5.03 -16.97
CA GLU A 30 -8.74 -5.05 -16.06
C GLU A 30 -9.39 -3.67 -16.05
N SER A 31 -10.52 -3.51 -16.75
CA SER A 31 -11.22 -2.23 -16.88
C SER A 31 -12.05 -1.88 -15.65
N TYR A 32 -11.93 -0.63 -15.19
CA TYR A 32 -12.69 -0.05 -14.08
C TYR A 32 -13.65 1.01 -14.63
N GLY A 33 -14.78 0.59 -15.18
CA GLY A 33 -15.64 1.49 -15.96
C GLY A 33 -15.07 1.76 -17.36
N ARG A 34 -15.50 2.85 -18.01
CA ARG A 34 -15.28 3.03 -19.46
C ARG A 34 -13.91 3.60 -19.84
N PHE A 35 -13.29 4.36 -18.94
CA PHE A 35 -12.17 5.26 -19.28
C PHE A 35 -10.89 5.02 -18.47
N LYS A 36 -10.88 4.00 -17.59
CA LYS A 36 -9.74 3.66 -16.74
C LYS A 36 -9.62 2.14 -16.63
N ALA A 37 -8.40 1.66 -16.52
CA ALA A 37 -8.10 0.25 -16.37
C ALA A 37 -6.78 0.06 -15.63
N LYS A 38 -6.63 -1.11 -15.01
CA LYS A 38 -5.35 -1.64 -14.53
C LYS A 38 -4.74 -2.51 -15.62
N VAL A 39 -3.43 -2.42 -15.74
CA VAL A 39 -2.64 -3.30 -16.61
C VAL A 39 -2.03 -4.40 -15.75
N GLU A 40 -2.21 -5.65 -16.19
CA GLU A 40 -1.63 -6.84 -15.55
C GLU A 40 -0.10 -6.86 -15.68
N LEU A 41 0.59 -7.37 -14.66
CA LEU A 41 2.05 -7.41 -14.64
C LEU A 41 2.65 -8.46 -15.57
N SER A 42 1.87 -9.47 -15.97
CA SER A 42 2.25 -10.49 -16.96
C SER A 42 2.68 -9.92 -18.31
N VAL A 43 2.27 -8.68 -18.62
CA VAL A 43 2.72 -7.93 -19.79
C VAL A 43 4.24 -7.79 -19.82
N LEU A 44 4.89 -7.64 -18.66
CA LEU A 44 6.35 -7.48 -18.58
C LEU A 44 7.06 -8.75 -19.05
N ASP A 45 6.56 -9.93 -18.67
CA ASP A 45 7.13 -11.21 -19.07
C ASP A 45 6.97 -11.44 -20.58
N ARG A 46 5.78 -11.12 -21.13
CA ARG A 46 5.52 -11.21 -22.58
C ARG A 46 6.42 -10.28 -23.38
N LEU A 47 6.67 -9.07 -22.86
CA LEU A 47 7.46 -8.05 -23.53
C LEU A 47 8.95 -8.10 -23.20
N ALA A 48 9.42 -9.07 -22.41
CA ALA A 48 10.83 -9.19 -22.01
C ALA A 48 11.82 -9.29 -23.19
N HIS A 49 11.35 -9.74 -24.36
CA HIS A 49 12.13 -9.80 -25.59
C HIS A 49 12.33 -8.43 -26.28
N ARG A 50 11.59 -7.40 -25.87
CA ARG A 50 11.67 -6.06 -26.46
C ARG A 50 12.72 -5.21 -25.76
N LYS A 51 13.36 -4.35 -26.54
CA LYS A 51 14.27 -3.33 -26.01
C LYS A 51 13.49 -2.24 -25.30
N ASP A 52 13.99 -1.81 -24.15
CA ASP A 52 13.43 -0.70 -23.39
C ASP A 52 13.38 0.59 -24.20
N GLY A 53 12.31 1.36 -23.95
CA GLY A 53 12.13 2.70 -24.51
C GLY A 53 13.10 3.72 -23.92
N LYS A 54 13.01 4.97 -24.40
CA LYS A 54 13.75 6.07 -23.78
C LYS A 54 13.02 6.52 -22.51
N TYR A 55 13.73 6.53 -21.40
CA TYR A 55 13.24 7.06 -20.13
C TYR A 55 13.63 8.52 -19.99
N ILE A 56 12.64 9.41 -19.88
CA ILE A 56 12.83 10.85 -19.75
C ILE A 56 12.31 11.25 -18.37
N VAL A 57 13.18 11.81 -17.55
CA VAL A 57 12.84 12.33 -16.23
C VAL A 57 12.64 13.83 -16.32
N ILE A 58 11.48 14.30 -15.84
CA ILE A 58 11.19 15.72 -15.71
C ILE A 58 11.34 16.09 -14.24
N ALA A 59 12.35 16.92 -13.96
CA ALA A 59 12.59 17.48 -12.65
C ALA A 59 12.20 18.96 -12.64
N GLY A 60 12.08 19.54 -11.44
CA GLY A 60 11.97 20.98 -11.26
C GLY A 60 12.97 21.49 -10.23
N ILE A 61 13.10 22.80 -10.19
CA ILE A 61 13.85 23.50 -9.14
C ILE A 61 13.16 23.36 -7.78
N THR A 62 13.81 23.86 -6.74
CA THR A 62 13.21 23.99 -5.40
C THR A 62 11.82 24.64 -5.49
N PRO A 63 10.78 24.02 -4.92
CA PRO A 63 9.41 24.53 -5.03
C PRO A 63 9.27 25.95 -4.49
N THR A 64 8.55 26.77 -5.25
CA THR A 64 8.17 28.15 -4.95
C THR A 64 6.65 28.24 -4.85
N PRO A 65 6.10 29.23 -4.12
CA PRO A 65 4.65 29.41 -4.02
C PRO A 65 3.94 29.67 -5.36
N LEU A 66 4.66 30.05 -6.40
CA LEU A 66 4.12 30.34 -7.74
C LEU A 66 3.79 29.07 -8.54
N GLY A 67 4.34 27.91 -8.15
CA GLY A 67 4.10 26.62 -8.80
C GLY A 67 4.87 26.45 -10.11
N GLU A 68 5.65 25.37 -10.21
CA GLU A 68 6.56 25.16 -11.36
C GLU A 68 5.90 24.40 -12.51
N GLY A 69 4.73 23.81 -12.31
CA GLY A 69 4.01 23.10 -13.37
C GLY A 69 4.63 21.78 -13.83
N LYS A 70 5.43 21.10 -13.00
CA LYS A 70 6.11 19.82 -13.34
C LYS A 70 5.19 18.77 -13.98
N SER A 71 4.02 18.51 -13.37
CA SER A 71 3.05 17.56 -13.92
C SER A 71 2.47 18.03 -15.26
N THR A 72 2.21 19.33 -15.40
CA THR A 72 1.73 19.94 -16.64
C THR A 72 2.76 19.80 -17.76
N THR A 73 4.04 20.05 -17.48
CA THR A 73 5.14 19.84 -18.43
C THR A 73 5.28 18.37 -18.82
N THR A 74 5.08 17.44 -17.88
CA THR A 74 5.14 15.99 -18.13
C THR A 74 4.07 15.53 -19.10
N ILE A 75 2.83 15.96 -18.87
CA ILE A 75 1.70 15.63 -19.73
C ILE A 75 1.85 16.33 -21.09
N GLY A 76 2.24 17.60 -21.10
CA GLY A 76 2.48 18.38 -22.32
C GLY A 76 3.56 17.78 -23.21
N LEU A 77 4.67 17.29 -22.63
CA LEU A 77 5.73 16.63 -23.37
C LEU A 77 5.24 15.33 -24.03
N ALA A 78 4.49 14.50 -23.29
CA ALA A 78 3.93 13.28 -23.84
C ALA A 78 2.93 13.57 -24.98
N GLN A 79 2.08 14.59 -24.82
CA GLN A 79 1.18 15.06 -25.87
C GLN A 79 1.96 15.52 -27.12
N ALA A 80 3.02 16.31 -26.95
CA ALA A 80 3.85 16.81 -28.04
C ALA A 80 4.55 15.68 -28.79
N LEU A 81 5.14 14.71 -28.07
CA LEU A 81 5.76 13.53 -28.68
C LEU A 81 4.74 12.69 -29.47
N GLY A 82 3.55 12.49 -28.91
CA GLY A 82 2.44 11.82 -29.59
C GLY A 82 2.00 12.54 -30.86
N ALA A 83 1.92 13.87 -30.83
CA ALA A 83 1.60 14.69 -32.00
C ALA A 83 2.66 14.60 -33.10
N HIS A 84 3.93 14.35 -32.75
CA HIS A 84 5.02 14.07 -33.68
C HIS A 84 5.11 12.59 -34.10
N GLY A 85 4.09 11.77 -33.81
CA GLY A 85 4.04 10.36 -34.21
C GLY A 85 4.96 9.44 -33.40
N ARG A 86 5.48 9.90 -32.25
CA ARG A 86 6.29 9.08 -31.35
C ARG A 86 5.41 8.55 -30.21
N PRO A 87 5.32 7.23 -30.01
CA PRO A 87 4.56 6.68 -28.89
C PRO A 87 5.22 7.11 -27.57
N ALA A 88 4.47 7.80 -26.73
CA ALA A 88 4.95 8.34 -25.46
C ALA A 88 3.89 8.14 -24.37
N PHE A 89 4.37 7.81 -23.17
CA PHE A 89 3.53 7.58 -21.99
C PHE A 89 3.97 8.52 -20.88
N ALA A 90 3.03 9.27 -20.32
CA ALA A 90 3.27 10.05 -19.12
C ALA A 90 2.97 9.19 -17.88
N CYS A 91 3.97 9.03 -17.02
CA CYS A 91 3.80 8.38 -15.71
C CYS A 91 3.80 9.45 -14.63
N VAL A 92 2.68 9.60 -13.93
CA VAL A 92 2.51 10.59 -12.85
C VAL A 92 2.06 9.90 -11.57
N CYS A 93 2.45 10.45 -10.43
CA CYS A 93 2.01 9.96 -9.13
C CYS A 93 0.53 10.24 -8.93
N GLN A 94 -0.18 9.29 -8.32
CA GLN A 94 -1.54 9.54 -7.85
C GLN A 94 -1.51 10.57 -6.70
N PRO A 95 -2.36 11.61 -6.72
CA PRO A 95 -2.54 12.48 -5.56
C PRO A 95 -3.10 11.73 -4.36
N SER A 96 -2.64 12.13 -3.16
CA SER A 96 -3.29 11.77 -1.90
C SER A 96 -4.65 12.49 -1.81
N GLN A 97 -5.64 11.79 -1.28
CA GLN A 97 -7.02 12.25 -1.17
C GLN A 97 -7.19 13.38 -0.15
N GLY A 98 -6.47 13.33 0.98
CA GLY A 98 -6.59 14.33 2.05
C GLY A 98 -6.39 15.78 1.59
N PRO A 99 -5.28 16.10 0.90
CA PRO A 99 -5.02 17.44 0.37
C PRO A 99 -5.99 17.92 -0.70
N THR A 100 -6.66 17.02 -1.42
CA THR A 100 -7.68 17.35 -2.44
C THR A 100 -8.85 18.12 -1.83
N PHE A 101 -9.23 17.80 -0.58
CA PHE A 101 -10.27 18.52 0.16
C PHE A 101 -9.77 19.78 0.88
N GLY A 102 -8.49 20.11 0.72
CA GLY A 102 -7.85 21.27 1.33
C GLY A 102 -7.39 22.30 0.29
N ILE A 103 -6.08 22.58 0.29
CA ILE A 103 -5.47 23.66 -0.50
C ILE A 103 -4.85 23.14 -1.81
N LYS A 104 -4.71 21.81 -1.98
CA LYS A 104 -3.86 21.28 -3.06
C LYS A 104 -4.58 21.30 -4.42
N GLY A 105 -4.05 22.12 -5.33
CA GLY A 105 -4.41 22.13 -6.76
C GLY A 105 -3.86 20.94 -7.56
N GLY A 106 -4.34 20.80 -8.79
CA GLY A 106 -4.23 19.63 -9.67
C GLY A 106 -2.86 18.96 -9.75
N ALA A 107 -2.71 17.81 -9.08
CA ALA A 107 -1.53 16.94 -9.21
C ALA A 107 -1.42 16.27 -10.59
N ALA A 108 -2.54 16.24 -11.33
CA ALA A 108 -2.68 15.59 -12.62
C ALA A 108 -2.53 16.56 -13.81
N GLY A 109 -1.79 17.67 -13.62
CA GLY A 109 -1.57 18.71 -14.63
C GLY A 109 -2.56 19.87 -14.52
N GLY A 110 -2.57 20.73 -15.54
CA GLY A 110 -3.44 21.91 -15.59
C GLY A 110 -3.57 22.51 -16.98
N GLY A 111 -4.64 23.28 -17.20
CA GLY A 111 -4.97 23.84 -18.51
C GLY A 111 -5.29 22.74 -19.54
N TYR A 112 -4.73 22.84 -20.74
CA TYR A 112 -4.92 21.84 -21.80
C TYR A 112 -4.05 20.58 -21.66
N SER A 113 -3.09 20.60 -20.72
CA SER A 113 -2.18 19.48 -20.43
C SER A 113 -2.50 18.90 -19.06
N GLN A 114 -3.63 18.20 -19.00
CA GLN A 114 -4.15 17.57 -17.78
C GLN A 114 -4.73 16.18 -18.06
N VAL A 115 -4.69 15.30 -17.08
CA VAL A 115 -5.44 14.04 -17.14
C VAL A 115 -6.94 14.33 -17.03
N ILE A 116 -7.77 13.83 -17.96
CA ILE A 116 -9.19 14.23 -18.08
C ILE A 116 -10.04 13.85 -16.84
N LEU A 117 -9.67 12.77 -16.14
CA LEU A 117 -10.41 12.25 -14.98
C LEU A 117 -9.85 12.81 -13.66
N VAL A 118 -9.62 14.12 -13.58
CA VAL A 118 -9.02 14.77 -12.38
C VAL A 118 -9.84 14.45 -11.12
N ASP A 119 -11.17 14.51 -11.21
CA ASP A 119 -12.07 14.27 -10.08
C ASP A 119 -12.00 12.83 -9.55
N GLU A 120 -11.89 11.83 -10.43
CA GLU A 120 -11.79 10.42 -10.02
C GLU A 120 -10.38 10.06 -9.53
N VAL A 121 -9.34 10.63 -10.17
CA VAL A 121 -7.94 10.44 -9.78
C VAL A 121 -7.66 11.02 -8.39
N GLY A 122 -8.34 12.12 -8.03
CA GLY A 122 -8.19 12.81 -6.75
C GLY A 122 -8.92 12.17 -5.56
N VAL A 123 -9.96 11.36 -5.80
CA VAL A 123 -10.87 10.91 -4.73
C VAL A 123 -10.94 9.38 -4.61
N PHE A 124 -10.99 8.63 -5.72
CA PHE A 124 -11.17 7.17 -5.69
C PHE A 124 -10.32 6.47 -6.75
N LEU A 125 -9.00 6.44 -6.56
CA LEU A 125 -8.15 5.52 -7.32
C LEU A 125 -7.84 4.26 -6.50
N CYS A 126 -7.74 3.14 -7.21
CA CYS A 126 -7.78 1.79 -6.66
C CYS A 126 -6.67 1.45 -5.65
N VAL A 127 -5.60 2.25 -5.53
CA VAL A 127 -4.41 1.90 -4.74
C VAL A 127 -4.48 2.45 -3.31
N SER A 128 -5.02 3.66 -3.09
CA SER A 128 -5.01 4.32 -1.77
C SER A 128 -5.82 3.59 -0.70
N TYR A 129 -6.91 2.91 -1.07
CA TYR A 129 -7.71 2.16 -0.11
C TYR A 129 -6.99 0.91 0.38
N SER A 130 -6.38 0.15 -0.54
CA SER A 130 -5.71 -1.10 -0.20
C SER A 130 -4.52 -0.88 0.73
N THR A 131 -3.75 0.20 0.53
CA THR A 131 -2.61 0.54 1.39
C THR A 131 -3.06 0.95 2.78
N ASN A 132 -4.06 1.83 2.89
CA ASN A 132 -4.65 2.22 4.18
C ASN A 132 -5.17 0.98 4.92
N THR A 133 -6.00 0.16 4.27
CA THR A 133 -6.55 -1.06 4.89
C THR A 133 -5.45 -2.00 5.40
N LEU A 134 -4.38 -2.20 4.62
CA LEU A 134 -3.26 -3.04 5.05
C LEU A 134 -2.57 -2.49 6.32
N THR A 135 -2.32 -1.17 6.36
CA THR A 135 -1.70 -0.55 7.55
C THR A 135 -2.59 -0.67 8.79
N PHE A 136 -3.91 -0.54 8.60
CA PHE A 136 -4.91 -0.71 9.64
C PHE A 136 -4.98 -2.13 10.18
N VAL A 137 -5.07 -3.12 9.29
CA VAL A 137 -5.12 -4.54 9.67
C VAL A 137 -3.84 -4.93 10.41
N THR A 138 -2.68 -4.43 9.95
CA THR A 138 -1.40 -4.68 10.62
C THR A 138 -1.37 -4.08 12.03
N ALA A 139 -1.80 -2.81 12.18
CA ALA A 139 -1.88 -2.18 13.49
C ALA A 139 -2.87 -2.90 14.42
N ALA A 140 -4.04 -3.28 13.90
CA ALA A 140 -5.04 -4.01 14.67
C ALA A 140 -4.53 -5.40 15.09
N ALA A 141 -3.80 -6.10 14.22
CA ALA A 141 -3.19 -7.38 14.56
C ALA A 141 -2.14 -7.24 15.68
N LEU A 142 -1.34 -6.16 15.67
CA LEU A 142 -0.40 -5.84 16.76
C LEU A 142 -1.14 -5.58 18.08
N ASP A 143 -2.21 -4.78 18.06
CA ASP A 143 -3.00 -4.50 19.26
C ASP A 143 -3.67 -5.76 19.83
N VAL A 144 -4.25 -6.58 18.96
CA VAL A 144 -4.88 -7.85 19.34
C VAL A 144 -3.85 -8.78 19.95
N ARG A 145 -2.63 -8.81 19.41
CA ARG A 145 -1.54 -9.62 19.95
C ARG A 145 -1.15 -9.18 21.36
N LEU A 146 -0.89 -7.90 21.56
CA LEU A 146 -0.60 -7.32 22.88
C LEU A 146 -1.74 -7.59 23.88
N LEU A 147 -3.00 -7.46 23.44
CA LEU A 147 -4.17 -7.72 24.27
C LEU A 147 -4.22 -9.18 24.73
N HIS A 148 -3.96 -10.13 23.83
CA HIS A 148 -3.98 -11.55 24.18
C HIS A 148 -2.81 -11.92 25.09
N GLU A 149 -1.62 -11.37 24.89
CA GLU A 149 -0.47 -11.59 25.79
C GLU A 149 -0.68 -11.00 27.19
N ALA A 150 -1.38 -9.86 27.30
CA ALA A 150 -1.68 -9.21 28.57
C ALA A 150 -2.80 -9.89 29.37
N THR A 151 -3.73 -10.58 28.69
CA THR A 151 -4.96 -11.10 29.32
C THR A 151 -5.04 -12.61 29.46
N GLN A 152 -4.24 -13.36 28.71
CA GLN A 152 -4.32 -14.82 28.65
C GLN A 152 -3.09 -15.48 29.27
N SER A 153 -3.28 -16.71 29.76
CA SER A 153 -2.19 -17.54 30.26
C SER A 153 -1.41 -18.17 29.10
N ASP A 154 -0.15 -18.49 29.36
CA ASP A 154 0.77 -19.07 28.36
C ASP A 154 0.24 -20.40 27.83
N LYS A 155 -0.39 -21.20 28.70
CA LYS A 155 -1.05 -22.45 28.32
C LYS A 155 -2.18 -22.23 27.32
N ALA A 156 -2.96 -21.16 27.47
CA ALA A 156 -4.05 -20.82 26.58
C ALA A 156 -3.55 -20.22 25.24
N LEU A 157 -2.44 -19.48 25.26
CA LEU A 157 -1.79 -19.00 24.03
C LEU A 157 -1.23 -20.17 23.23
N TYR A 158 -0.51 -21.06 23.92
CA TYR A 158 0.11 -22.24 23.33
C TYR A 158 -0.90 -23.21 22.73
N SER A 159 -2.01 -23.49 23.43
CA SER A 159 -3.05 -24.40 22.94
C SER A 159 -3.72 -23.90 21.65
N ARG A 160 -3.75 -22.58 21.42
CA ARG A 160 -4.25 -21.99 20.18
C ARG A 160 -3.21 -21.98 19.07
N LEU A 161 -1.93 -21.78 19.40
CA LEU A 161 -0.83 -21.88 18.44
C LEU A 161 -0.64 -23.31 17.93
N VAL A 162 -0.73 -24.29 18.83
CA VAL A 162 -0.60 -25.73 18.51
C VAL A 162 -1.84 -26.48 18.99
N PRO A 163 -2.96 -26.38 18.24
CA PRO A 163 -4.19 -27.08 18.60
C PRO A 163 -4.01 -28.59 18.46
N SER A 164 -4.67 -29.36 19.34
CA SER A 164 -4.76 -30.81 19.18
C SER A 164 -5.79 -31.13 18.11
N LYS A 165 -5.35 -31.70 16.98
CA LYS A 165 -6.24 -32.22 15.93
C LYS A 165 -6.21 -33.74 15.99
N LYS A 166 -7.37 -34.36 16.20
CA LYS A 166 -7.48 -35.83 16.33
C LYS A 166 -6.53 -36.43 17.39
N GLY A 167 -6.34 -35.72 18.51
CA GLY A 167 -5.49 -36.19 19.61
C GLY A 167 -3.99 -35.99 19.40
N LYS A 168 -3.54 -35.46 18.25
CA LYS A 168 -2.13 -35.16 17.98
C LYS A 168 -1.87 -33.65 17.89
N ARG A 169 -0.74 -33.23 18.44
CA ARG A 169 -0.20 -31.88 18.30
C ARG A 169 1.07 -31.99 17.46
N GLU A 170 1.16 -31.18 16.41
CA GLU A 170 2.30 -31.16 15.51
C GLU A 170 2.68 -29.71 15.20
N PHE A 171 3.98 -29.43 15.08
CA PHE A 171 4.46 -28.13 14.64
C PHE A 171 4.37 -28.00 13.11
N VAL A 172 3.98 -26.81 12.65
CA VAL A 172 4.03 -26.44 11.23
C VAL A 172 5.47 -26.09 10.85
N PRO A 173 5.95 -26.34 9.61
CA PRO A 173 7.32 -26.07 9.19
C PRO A 173 7.87 -24.67 9.57
N LEU A 174 7.01 -23.64 9.56
CA LEU A 174 7.39 -22.28 9.92
C LEU A 174 7.71 -22.12 11.42
N MET A 175 7.08 -22.91 12.30
CA MET A 175 7.27 -22.84 13.75
C MET A 175 8.66 -23.28 14.18
N PHE A 176 9.30 -24.20 13.45
CA PHE A 176 10.69 -24.59 13.73
C PHE A 176 11.67 -23.42 13.56
N LYS A 177 11.42 -22.50 12.61
CA LYS A 177 12.22 -21.27 12.50
C LYS A 177 12.04 -20.37 13.72
N HIS A 178 10.84 -20.38 14.31
CA HIS A 178 10.55 -19.62 15.52
C HIS A 178 11.21 -20.25 16.75
N LEU A 179 11.17 -21.58 16.91
CA LEU A 179 11.80 -22.33 18.00
C LEU A 179 13.34 -22.19 18.03
N LYS A 180 13.97 -22.04 16.86
CA LYS A 180 15.42 -21.80 16.76
C LYS A 180 15.84 -20.46 17.36
N LYS A 181 15.00 -19.41 17.31
CA LYS A 181 15.34 -18.09 17.87
C LYS A 181 15.62 -18.12 19.38
N PRO A 182 14.78 -18.74 20.22
CA PRO A 182 15.05 -18.92 21.65
C PRO A 182 15.98 -20.11 21.97
N GLY A 183 16.51 -20.82 20.97
CA GLY A 183 17.43 -21.95 21.16
C GLY A 183 16.75 -23.26 21.60
N ILE A 184 15.55 -23.54 21.12
CA ILE A 184 14.79 -24.75 21.45
C ILE A 184 14.90 -25.75 20.29
N ASP A 185 15.57 -26.88 20.51
CA ASP A 185 15.80 -27.93 19.50
C ASP A 185 14.76 -29.07 19.53
N LYS A 186 13.74 -28.96 20.39
CA LYS A 186 12.70 -29.98 20.55
C LYS A 186 11.73 -29.98 19.36
N THR A 187 11.44 -31.17 18.86
CA THR A 187 10.59 -31.36 17.67
C THR A 187 9.15 -31.74 17.99
N ASN A 188 8.90 -32.24 19.20
CA ASN A 188 7.57 -32.64 19.64
C ASN A 188 6.95 -31.53 20.52
N PRO A 189 5.73 -31.06 20.19
CA PRO A 189 5.00 -30.06 20.98
C PRO A 189 4.83 -30.41 22.46
N ASN A 190 4.64 -31.69 22.79
CA ASN A 190 4.35 -32.09 24.17
C ASN A 190 5.58 -32.11 25.09
N ASP A 191 6.78 -32.03 24.53
CA ASP A 191 8.04 -32.14 25.28
C ASP A 191 8.56 -30.77 25.77
N LEU A 192 7.85 -29.69 25.45
CA LEU A 192 8.21 -28.34 25.87
C LEU A 192 7.91 -28.12 27.35
N THR A 193 8.86 -27.56 28.09
CA THR A 193 8.65 -27.12 29.48
C THR A 193 7.80 -25.85 29.53
N PRO A 194 7.19 -25.50 30.68
CA PRO A 194 6.44 -24.25 30.81
C PRO A 194 7.22 -22.99 30.39
N GLU A 195 8.52 -22.94 30.67
CA GLU A 195 9.41 -21.82 30.31
C GLU A 195 9.71 -21.77 28.81
N GLU A 196 9.85 -22.93 28.17
CA GLU A 196 10.00 -23.02 26.72
C GLU A 196 8.69 -22.67 26.01
N ILE A 197 7.55 -23.08 26.57
CA ILE A 197 6.23 -22.68 26.09
C ILE A 197 6.07 -21.16 26.19
N ASN A 198 6.46 -20.53 27.29
CA ASN A 198 6.39 -19.08 27.45
C ASN A 198 7.21 -18.37 26.35
N ARG A 199 8.49 -18.74 26.20
CA ARG A 199 9.40 -18.14 25.19
C ARG A 199 8.98 -18.40 23.74
N PHE A 200 8.28 -19.49 23.47
CA PHE A 200 7.77 -19.82 22.14
C PHE A 200 6.41 -19.19 21.86
N ALA A 201 5.54 -19.12 22.87
CA ALA A 201 4.16 -18.67 22.70
C ALA A 201 4.02 -17.15 22.74
N ARG A 202 4.93 -16.43 23.40
CA ARG A 202 4.95 -14.95 23.51
C ARG A 202 5.92 -14.31 22.52
N LEU A 203 5.56 -13.11 22.08
CA LEU A 203 6.45 -12.22 21.32
C LEU A 203 7.08 -11.16 22.23
N ASP A 204 6.47 -10.87 23.39
CA ASP A 204 6.95 -9.92 24.39
C ASP A 204 7.33 -8.56 23.79
N ILE A 205 6.41 -8.02 22.98
CA ILE A 205 6.57 -6.74 22.29
C ILE A 205 6.51 -5.62 23.33
N ASP A 206 7.57 -4.81 23.40
CA ASP A 206 7.55 -3.57 24.18
C ASP A 206 6.72 -2.50 23.47
N ALA A 207 5.59 -2.14 24.09
CA ALA A 207 4.64 -1.15 23.58
C ALA A 207 5.27 0.23 23.33
N GLU A 208 6.26 0.65 24.11
CA GLU A 208 6.89 1.96 23.97
C GLU A 208 7.86 2.03 22.77
N THR A 209 8.32 0.87 22.28
CA THR A 209 9.21 0.76 21.12
C THR A 209 8.47 0.66 19.79
N ILE A 210 7.13 0.60 19.81
CA ILE A 210 6.33 0.44 18.59
C ILE A 210 6.46 1.69 17.73
N THR A 211 7.12 1.52 16.58
CA THR A 211 7.27 2.56 15.56
C THR A 211 6.15 2.54 14.51
N TRP A 212 5.34 1.47 14.48
CA TRP A 212 4.26 1.31 13.52
C TRP A 212 3.08 2.25 13.85
N ASN A 213 2.77 3.12 12.90
CA ASN A 213 1.72 4.12 13.04
C ASN A 213 0.50 3.76 12.19
N ARG A 214 -0.67 4.22 12.62
CA ARG A 214 -1.89 4.07 11.81
C ARG A 214 -1.91 5.15 10.73
N VAL A 215 -2.53 4.88 9.59
CA VAL A 215 -2.54 5.80 8.44
C VAL A 215 -3.97 6.01 7.98
N LEU A 216 -4.30 7.27 7.68
CA LEU A 216 -5.55 7.64 7.05
C LEU A 216 -5.23 8.70 5.99
N ASP A 217 -5.74 8.53 4.78
CA ASP A 217 -5.56 9.51 3.70
C ASP A 217 -6.54 10.68 3.86
N THR A 218 -6.39 11.41 4.96
CA THR A 218 -7.15 12.62 5.27
C THR A 218 -6.26 13.66 5.94
N ASN A 219 -6.60 14.93 5.78
CA ASN A 219 -5.92 16.03 6.44
C ASN A 219 -6.49 16.27 7.84
N ASP A 220 -6.20 15.37 8.77
CA ASP A 220 -6.64 15.51 10.16
C ASP A 220 -5.45 15.73 11.13
N ARG A 221 -5.35 16.95 11.66
CA ARG A 221 -4.30 17.32 12.62
C ARG A 221 -4.50 16.73 14.01
N PHE A 222 -5.73 16.34 14.38
CA PHE A 222 -6.05 15.82 15.72
C PHE A 222 -5.52 14.40 15.92
N LEU A 223 -5.31 13.65 14.83
CA LEU A 223 -4.78 12.28 14.89
C LEU A 223 -3.25 12.20 15.08
N ARG A 224 -2.52 13.32 15.06
CA ARG A 224 -1.05 13.33 15.17
C ARG A 224 -0.52 12.66 16.45
N LYS A 225 -1.23 12.82 17.57
CA LYS A 225 -0.87 12.22 18.86
C LYS A 225 -2.15 11.77 19.54
N VAL A 226 -2.43 10.47 19.50
CA VAL A 226 -3.63 9.90 20.11
C VAL A 226 -3.21 8.92 21.20
N ARG A 227 -3.87 9.01 22.35
CA ARG A 227 -3.89 7.93 23.35
C ARG A 227 -5.24 7.23 23.24
N PRO A 228 -5.30 6.02 22.67
CA PRO A 228 -6.55 5.27 22.65
C PRO A 228 -7.02 4.99 24.08
N THR A 229 -8.33 5.05 24.31
CA THR A 229 -8.96 5.04 25.64
C THR A 229 -8.61 3.80 26.48
N ARG A 230 -8.18 4.01 27.72
CA ARG A 230 -7.95 2.97 28.75
C ARG A 230 -9.30 2.38 29.18
N ARG A 231 -9.57 1.11 28.84
CA ARG A 231 -10.50 0.26 29.63
C ARG A 231 -9.70 -0.73 30.46
N ARG A 232 -10.10 -0.87 31.73
CA ARG A 232 -9.49 -1.45 32.95
C ARG A 232 -8.47 -2.61 32.89
N ARG A 233 -8.14 -3.22 31.74
CA ARG A 233 -7.16 -4.33 31.64
C ARG A 233 -6.19 -4.25 30.46
N TYR A 234 -6.24 -3.21 29.63
CA TYR A 234 -5.35 -3.08 28.47
C TYR A 234 -4.80 -1.66 28.33
N LEU A 235 -3.48 -1.56 28.22
CA LEU A 235 -2.77 -0.35 27.82
C LEU A 235 -2.64 -0.40 26.30
N CYS A 236 -3.42 0.41 25.60
CA CYS A 236 -3.19 0.61 24.18
C CYS A 236 -1.93 1.49 24.03
N PRO A 237 -0.93 1.09 23.23
CA PRO A 237 0.29 1.87 23.05
C PRO A 237 -0.03 3.29 22.56
N PRO A 238 0.81 4.30 22.90
CA PRO A 238 0.70 5.61 22.29
C PRO A 238 0.82 5.47 20.76
N SER A 239 -0.21 5.86 20.04
CA SER A 239 -0.25 5.72 18.58
C SER A 239 -0.18 7.08 17.91
N ARG A 240 0.67 7.21 16.89
CA ARG A 240 0.64 8.37 16.00
C ARG A 240 -0.04 7.98 14.71
N TRP A 241 -0.60 8.98 14.06
CA TRP A 241 -1.07 8.86 12.70
C TRP A 241 -0.21 9.70 11.80
N HIS A 242 0.22 9.10 10.69
CA HIS A 242 0.95 9.81 9.65
C HIS A 242 0.09 9.89 8.39
N PRO A 243 0.15 11.01 7.65
CA PRO A 243 -0.34 11.01 6.28
C PRO A 243 0.47 9.96 5.48
N PRO A 244 -0.13 9.29 4.49
CA PRO A 244 0.63 8.39 3.63
C PRO A 244 1.81 9.16 3.02
N LEU A 245 3.03 8.63 3.20
CA LEU A 245 4.24 9.13 2.58
C LEU A 245 4.13 8.92 1.06
N LEU A 246 3.53 9.89 0.37
CA LEU A 246 3.77 10.08 -1.05
C LEU A 246 4.88 11.11 -1.16
N ALA A 247 6.09 10.59 -1.40
CA ALA A 247 7.20 11.39 -1.88
C ALA A 247 6.72 12.19 -3.10
N ILE A 248 6.97 13.50 -3.05
CA ILE A 248 6.77 14.43 -4.16
C ILE A 248 7.70 14.05 -5.30
#